data_AF-W9S4T8-F1
#
_entry.id   AF-W9S4T8-F1
#
_cell.length_a   1.000
_cell.length_b   1.000
_cell.length_c   1.000
_cell.angle_alpha   90.00
_cell.angle_beta   90.00
_cell.angle_gamma   90.00
#
_symmetry.space_group_name_H-M   'P 1'
#
loop_
_entity.id
_entity.type
_entity.pdbx_description
1 polymer ?
#
loop_
_entity_poly.entity_id
_entity_poly.type
_entity_poly.pdbx_seq_one_letter_code
_entity_poly.pdbx_strand_id
1 'polypeptide(L)'
;MKIFQHILVWVEEQTYWIASRFLILGFELELYSPSEYCMVYWYLYVVLVKLAEKIHIKMVATNSAGKKRGKKKRDAPKDAAKDYRIPPGVLFLQCQICLAEGLTMMLAALRNEHGILQSRSPFNTEHERFIQHFELLQKASIPDHMSYPSFKESTSYACFSNLLMYNYFKDAQRIAKEVKSSFSNEPDKLAELKRLEQVAEHNSIALNVICRVGTLDPSLKVSFEFNHHPYFATAVVKRS
;
A
#
# COMPACT_ATOMS: atom_id res chain seq x y z
N MET A 1 -15.54 16.33 -20.27
CA MET A 1 -14.08 16.58 -20.24
C MET A 1 -13.60 16.88 -21.65
N LYS A 2 -12.66 17.82 -21.80
CA LYS A 2 -11.95 18.04 -23.07
C LYS A 2 -10.90 16.93 -23.24
N ILE A 3 -10.49 16.61 -24.47
CA ILE A 3 -9.52 15.54 -24.76
C ILE A 3 -8.22 15.67 -23.96
N PHE A 4 -7.73 16.90 -23.78
CA PHE A 4 -6.56 17.21 -22.96
C PHE A 4 -6.70 16.72 -21.50
N GLN A 5 -7.90 16.81 -20.90
CA GLN A 5 -8.12 16.34 -19.53
C GLN A 5 -8.05 14.81 -19.42
N HIS A 6 -8.48 14.09 -20.46
CA HIS A 6 -8.35 12.62 -20.47
C HIS A 6 -6.89 12.19 -20.63
N ILE A 7 -6.15 12.88 -21.50
CA ILE A 7 -4.71 12.64 -21.67
C ILE A 7 -3.97 12.94 -20.36
N LEU A 8 -4.28 14.06 -19.71
CA LEU A 8 -3.64 14.42 -18.43
C LEU A 8 -3.86 13.34 -17.36
N VAL A 9 -5.10 12.91 -17.12
CA VAL A 9 -5.40 11.86 -16.14
C VAL A 9 -4.69 10.54 -16.47
N TRP A 10 -4.60 10.20 -17.77
CA TRP A 10 -3.88 9.01 -18.21
C TRP A 10 -2.38 9.13 -17.95
N VAL A 11 -1.77 10.28 -18.27
CA VAL A 11 -0.34 10.54 -18.01
C VAL A 11 -0.06 10.46 -16.51
N GLU A 12 -0.86 11.10 -15.67
CA GLU A 12 -0.71 11.04 -14.21
C GLU A 12 -0.80 9.60 -13.69
N GLU A 13 -1.77 8.81 -14.18
CA GLU A 13 -1.87 7.39 -13.84
C GLU A 13 -0.61 6.60 -14.23
N GLN A 14 -0.09 6.79 -15.45
CA GLN A 14 1.14 6.14 -15.89
C GLN A 14 2.34 6.55 -15.02
N THR A 15 2.42 7.83 -14.65
CA THR A 15 3.48 8.35 -13.78
C THR A 15 3.47 7.66 -12.41
N TYR A 16 2.30 7.47 -11.79
CA TYR A 16 2.23 6.74 -10.52
C TYR A 16 2.51 5.24 -10.66
N TRP A 17 2.14 4.61 -11.78
CA TRP A 17 2.58 3.24 -12.07
C TRP A 17 4.10 3.14 -12.14
N ILE A 18 4.76 4.07 -12.83
CA ILE A 18 6.23 4.12 -12.93
C ILE A 18 6.84 4.35 -11.55
N ALA A 19 6.33 5.30 -10.77
CA ALA A 19 6.83 5.55 -9.42
C ALA A 19 6.68 4.33 -8.49
N SER A 20 5.55 3.61 -8.57
CA SER A 20 5.37 2.38 -7.79
C SER A 20 6.39 1.31 -8.16
N ARG A 21 6.66 1.12 -9.46
CA ARG A 21 7.66 0.17 -9.95
C ARG A 21 9.07 0.56 -9.57
N PHE A 22 9.39 1.86 -9.63
CA PHE A 22 10.68 2.39 -9.19
C PHE A 22 10.97 2.02 -7.73
N LEU A 23 9.98 2.18 -6.84
CA LEU A 23 10.10 1.81 -5.44
C LEU A 23 10.19 0.28 -5.24
N ILE A 24 9.36 -0.49 -5.95
CA ILE A 24 9.35 -1.95 -5.87
C ILE A 24 10.68 -2.54 -6.31
N LEU A 25 11.28 -2.02 -7.39
CA LEU A 25 12.55 -2.49 -7.91
C LEU A 25 13.68 -2.38 -6.88
N GLY A 26 13.62 -1.40 -5.98
CA GLY A 26 14.61 -1.30 -4.90
C GLY A 26 14.56 -2.47 -3.90
N PHE A 27 13.40 -3.12 -3.70
CA PHE A 27 13.33 -4.37 -2.94
C PHE A 27 13.91 -5.54 -3.71
N GLU A 28 13.55 -5.68 -4.99
CA GLU A 28 14.05 -6.77 -5.85
C GLU A 28 15.58 -6.74 -6.03
N LEU A 29 16.16 -5.54 -6.01
CA LEU A 29 17.60 -5.30 -6.07
C LEU A 29 18.28 -5.24 -4.70
N GLU A 30 17.55 -5.52 -3.61
CA GLU A 30 18.05 -5.50 -2.23
C GLU A 30 18.73 -4.17 -1.82
N LEU A 31 18.23 -3.05 -2.33
CA LEU A 31 18.78 -1.71 -2.08
C LEU A 31 18.34 -1.11 -0.73
N TYR A 32 17.37 -1.72 -0.06
CA TYR A 32 16.81 -1.23 1.19
C TYR A 32 17.23 -2.10 2.36
N SER A 33 17.78 -1.47 3.39
CA SER A 33 17.99 -2.07 4.69
C SER A 33 16.68 -2.13 5.51
N PRO A 34 16.58 -3.02 6.51
CA PRO A 34 15.40 -3.09 7.37
C PRO A 34 15.02 -1.78 8.07
N SER A 35 16.00 -0.91 8.32
CA SER A 35 15.78 0.41 8.91
C SER A 35 15.09 1.42 7.98
N GLU A 36 15.09 1.14 6.67
CA GLU A 36 14.53 2.01 5.63
C GLU A 36 13.15 1.53 5.17
N TYR A 37 12.77 0.29 5.48
CA TYR A 37 11.47 -0.26 5.07
C TYR A 37 10.30 0.65 5.46
N CYS A 38 10.34 1.27 6.64
CA CYS A 38 9.26 2.15 7.09
C CYS A 38 9.03 3.33 6.13
N MET A 39 10.09 4.00 5.66
CA MET A 39 9.97 5.15 4.76
C MET A 39 9.61 4.72 3.34
N VAL A 40 10.14 3.58 2.87
CA VAL A 40 9.85 3.05 1.54
C VAL A 40 8.39 2.60 1.43
N TYR A 41 7.89 1.82 2.40
CA TYR A 41 6.48 1.43 2.41
C TYR A 41 5.56 2.63 2.57
N TRP A 42 5.94 3.63 3.37
CA TRP A 42 5.14 4.86 3.50
C TRP A 42 5.03 5.59 2.17
N TYR A 43 6.15 5.76 1.46
CA TYR A 43 6.13 6.41 0.15
C TYR A 43 5.34 5.59 -0.87
N LEU A 44 5.53 4.27 -0.89
CA LEU A 44 4.78 3.36 -1.75
C LEU A 44 3.28 3.44 -1.47
N TYR A 45 2.87 3.45 -0.21
CA TYR A 45 1.47 3.64 0.20
C TYR A 45 0.88 4.91 -0.41
N VAL A 46 1.54 6.06 -0.26
CA VAL A 46 1.02 7.32 -0.81
C VAL A 46 0.96 7.30 -2.33
N VAL A 47 1.97 6.74 -3.00
CA VAL A 47 1.95 6.53 -4.46
C VAL A 47 0.76 5.67 -4.89
N LEU A 48 0.49 4.57 -4.19
CA LEU A 48 -0.62 3.66 -4.52
C LEU A 48 -1.98 4.33 -4.27
N VAL A 49 -2.13 5.13 -3.21
CA VAL A 49 -3.35 5.93 -2.96
C VAL A 49 -3.58 6.91 -4.11
N LYS A 50 -2.55 7.64 -4.54
CA LYS A 50 -2.67 8.56 -5.68
C LYS A 50 -2.97 7.83 -6.99
N LEU A 51 -2.37 6.67 -7.21
CA LEU A 51 -2.71 5.82 -8.34
C LEU A 51 -4.20 5.43 -8.33
N ALA A 52 -4.73 5.01 -7.18
CA ALA A 52 -6.14 4.66 -7.02
C ALA A 52 -7.07 5.86 -7.28
N GLU A 53 -6.71 7.06 -6.81
CA GLU A 53 -7.44 8.31 -7.09
C GLU A 53 -7.53 8.56 -8.61
N LYS A 54 -6.42 8.44 -9.35
CA LYS A 54 -6.41 8.66 -10.81
C LYS A 54 -7.23 7.62 -11.56
N ILE A 55 -7.13 6.34 -11.16
CA ILE A 55 -7.96 5.26 -11.71
C ILE A 55 -9.45 5.56 -11.49
N HIS A 56 -9.83 6.00 -10.28
CA HIS A 56 -11.21 6.35 -9.96
C HIS A 56 -11.73 7.52 -10.81
N ILE A 57 -10.96 8.60 -10.94
CA ILE A 57 -11.31 9.75 -11.79
C ILE A 57 -11.54 9.31 -13.24
N LYS A 58 -10.65 8.47 -13.78
CA LYS A 58 -10.78 7.91 -15.13
C LYS A 58 -12.09 7.13 -15.29
N MET A 59 -12.44 6.28 -14.31
CA MET A 59 -13.69 5.50 -14.33
C MET A 59 -14.92 6.39 -14.33
N VAL A 60 -14.99 7.39 -13.45
CA VAL A 60 -16.13 8.33 -13.38
C VAL A 60 -16.28 9.10 -14.70
N ALA A 61 -15.16 9.50 -15.32
CA ALA A 61 -15.16 10.19 -16.61
C ALA A 61 -15.74 9.31 -17.74
N THR A 62 -15.38 8.02 -17.80
CA THR A 62 -15.92 7.09 -18.81
C THR A 62 -17.41 6.78 -18.62
N ASN A 63 -17.85 6.58 -17.37
CA ASN A 63 -19.24 6.27 -17.05
C ASN A 63 -20.21 7.42 -17.35
N SER A 64 -19.76 8.68 -17.18
CA SER A 64 -20.55 9.86 -17.51
C SER A 64 -20.71 10.10 -19.02
N ALA A 65 -19.74 9.67 -19.83
CA ALA A 65 -19.81 9.75 -21.29
C ALA A 65 -20.80 8.74 -21.89
N GLY A 66 -20.91 7.53 -21.31
CA GLY A 66 -21.86 6.50 -21.75
C GLY A 66 -23.33 6.87 -21.56
N LYS A 67 -23.67 7.63 -20.50
CA LYS A 67 -25.06 8.07 -20.22
C LYS A 67 -25.59 9.12 -21.20
N LYS A 68 -24.73 9.83 -21.96
CA LYS A 68 -25.17 10.89 -22.89
C LYS A 68 -25.47 10.40 -24.31
N ARG A 69 -25.17 9.14 -24.67
CA ARG A 69 -25.34 8.63 -26.05
C ARG A 69 -26.61 7.83 -26.32
N GLY A 70 -27.49 7.63 -25.35
CA GLY A 70 -28.71 6.83 -25.53
C GLY A 70 -29.95 7.50 -24.96
N LYS A 71 -30.59 8.41 -25.72
CA LYS A 71 -31.96 8.85 -25.45
C LYS A 71 -32.83 8.63 -26.69
N LYS A 72 -33.14 7.36 -26.97
CA LYS A 72 -34.33 6.97 -27.72
C LYS A 72 -35.22 6.13 -26.79
N LYS A 73 -36.43 6.66 -26.60
CA LYS A 73 -37.59 6.22 -25.81
C LYS A 73 -37.77 4.69 -25.69
N ARG A 74 -37.93 4.17 -24.47
CA ARG A 74 -38.97 3.17 -24.13
C ARG A 74 -39.11 2.97 -22.62
N ASP A 75 -40.35 2.95 -22.17
CA ASP A 75 -40.80 2.74 -20.79
C ASP A 75 -40.50 1.33 -20.27
N ALA A 76 -39.96 1.22 -19.05
CA ALA A 76 -40.04 0.04 -18.17
C ALA A 76 -39.71 0.44 -16.71
N PRO A 77 -40.27 -0.25 -15.70
CA PRO A 77 -40.35 0.22 -14.31
C PRO A 77 -39.18 -0.23 -13.41
N LYS A 78 -39.03 0.52 -12.30
CA LYS A 78 -38.33 0.34 -11.00
C LYS A 78 -37.25 -0.75 -10.80
N ASP A 79 -36.32 -0.37 -9.92
CA ASP A 79 -35.26 -1.17 -9.26
C ASP A 79 -34.03 -1.56 -10.08
N ALA A 80 -33.16 -0.57 -10.25
CA ALA A 80 -31.72 -0.82 -10.21
C ALA A 80 -31.05 0.41 -9.58
N ALA A 81 -31.03 0.45 -8.24
CA ALA A 81 -29.83 0.96 -7.59
C ALA A 81 -28.70 0.10 -8.18
N LYS A 82 -28.03 0.60 -9.23
CA LYS A 82 -26.85 -0.06 -9.78
C LYS A 82 -25.87 -0.07 -8.63
N ASP A 83 -25.79 -1.21 -7.92
CA ASP A 83 -24.74 -1.48 -6.96
C ASP A 83 -23.45 -1.05 -7.62
N TYR A 84 -22.84 0.00 -7.10
CA TYR A 84 -21.60 0.55 -7.60
C TYR A 84 -20.51 -0.44 -7.20
N ARG A 85 -20.47 -1.61 -7.84
CA ARG A 85 -19.47 -2.63 -7.56
C ARG A 85 -18.12 -2.08 -7.97
N ILE A 86 -17.24 -1.93 -6.99
CA ILE A 86 -15.87 -1.48 -7.21
C ILE A 86 -15.20 -2.49 -8.16
N PRO A 87 -14.60 -2.06 -9.27
CA PRO A 87 -14.00 -2.98 -10.22
C PRO A 87 -12.92 -3.86 -9.56
N PRO A 88 -12.79 -5.14 -9.94
CA PRO A 88 -11.82 -6.06 -9.33
C PRO A 88 -10.38 -5.54 -9.34
N GLY A 89 -9.96 -4.86 -10.41
CA GLY A 89 -8.63 -4.26 -10.48
C GLY A 89 -8.38 -3.14 -9.45
N VAL A 90 -9.44 -2.41 -9.04
CA VAL A 90 -9.35 -1.39 -8.00
C VAL A 90 -9.29 -2.04 -6.62
N LEU A 91 -10.09 -3.08 -6.38
CA LEU A 91 -10.01 -3.87 -5.16
C LEU A 91 -8.63 -4.52 -5.00
N PHE A 92 -8.06 -5.03 -6.09
CA PHE A 92 -6.69 -5.56 -6.09
C PHE A 92 -5.66 -4.51 -5.67
N LEU A 93 -5.75 -3.28 -6.22
CA LEU A 93 -4.90 -2.17 -5.81
C LEU A 93 -5.13 -1.77 -4.35
N GLN A 94 -6.38 -1.77 -3.87
CA GLN A 94 -6.69 -1.52 -2.47
C GLN A 94 -6.07 -2.55 -1.52
N CYS A 95 -5.99 -3.82 -1.92
CA CYS A 95 -5.28 -4.85 -1.16
C CYS A 95 -3.80 -4.47 -0.97
N GLN A 96 -3.13 -4.00 -2.03
CA GLN A 96 -1.74 -3.54 -1.97
C GLN A 96 -1.58 -2.27 -1.11
N ILE A 97 -2.54 -1.33 -1.18
CA ILE A 97 -2.57 -0.13 -0.33
C ILE A 97 -2.63 -0.54 1.15
N CYS A 98 -3.54 -1.44 1.52
CA CYS A 98 -3.67 -1.92 2.89
C CYS A 98 -2.40 -2.64 3.38
N LEU A 99 -1.71 -3.39 2.51
CA LEU A 99 -0.44 -4.03 2.86
C LEU A 99 0.67 -3.00 3.09
N ALA A 100 0.82 -2.02 2.20
CA ALA A 100 1.82 -0.97 2.32
C ALA A 100 1.59 -0.15 3.60
N GLU A 101 0.35 0.29 3.83
CA GLU A 101 -0.04 1.04 5.02
C GLU A 101 0.16 0.23 6.31
N GLY A 102 -0.29 -1.03 6.33
CA GLY A 102 -0.11 -1.93 7.46
C GLY A 102 1.36 -2.12 7.82
N LEU A 103 2.23 -2.30 6.82
CA LEU A 103 3.67 -2.43 7.02
C LEU A 103 4.29 -1.13 7.52
N THR A 104 3.95 0.02 6.92
CA THR A 104 4.37 1.34 7.40
C THR A 104 4.05 1.52 8.87
N MET A 105 2.80 1.27 9.25
CA MET A 105 2.33 1.48 10.61
C MET A 105 2.98 0.50 11.58
N MET A 106 3.13 -0.79 11.20
CA MET A 106 3.79 -1.80 12.02
C MET A 106 5.25 -1.46 12.28
N LEU A 107 6.00 -1.08 11.23
CA LEU A 107 7.40 -0.70 11.34
C LEU A 107 7.57 0.57 12.16
N ALA A 108 6.68 1.56 12.00
CA ALA A 108 6.68 2.77 12.79
C ALA A 108 6.39 2.48 14.27
N ALA A 109 5.39 1.64 14.59
CA ALA A 109 5.09 1.25 15.97
C ALA A 109 6.26 0.48 16.63
N LEU A 110 6.88 -0.46 15.91
CA LEU A 110 8.09 -1.16 16.37
C LEU A 110 9.23 -0.19 16.70
N ARG A 111 9.45 0.82 15.86
CA ARG A 111 10.45 1.86 16.08
C ARG A 111 10.12 2.74 17.29
N ASN A 112 8.86 3.16 17.41
CA ASN A 112 8.43 4.13 18.42
C ASN A 112 8.35 3.51 19.82
N GLU A 113 7.84 2.28 19.95
CA GLU A 113 7.61 1.64 21.25
C GLU A 113 8.76 0.73 21.69
N HIS A 114 9.48 0.10 20.76
CA HIS A 114 10.51 -0.89 21.09
C HIS A 114 11.92 -0.49 20.63
N GLY A 115 12.08 0.64 19.93
CA GLY A 115 13.39 1.06 19.40
C GLY A 115 13.99 0.09 18.38
N ILE A 116 13.21 -0.88 17.89
CA ILE A 116 13.64 -1.87 16.89
C ILE A 116 13.80 -1.14 15.55
N LEU A 117 14.75 -1.59 14.72
CA LEU A 117 15.02 -1.07 13.37
C LEU A 117 15.60 0.36 13.33
N GLN A 118 15.99 0.93 14.47
CA GLN A 118 16.76 2.17 14.47
C GLN A 118 18.15 1.92 13.86
N SER A 119 18.42 2.53 12.72
CA SER A 119 19.77 2.56 12.17
C SER A 119 20.66 3.45 13.02
N ARG A 120 21.67 2.84 13.65
CA ARG A 120 22.78 3.53 14.32
C ARG A 120 23.98 3.66 13.38
N SER A 121 23.74 4.14 12.15
CA SER A 121 24.84 4.40 11.21
C SER A 121 25.55 5.69 11.60
N PRO A 122 26.89 5.68 11.75
CA PRO A 122 27.66 6.91 11.98
C PRO A 122 27.86 7.74 10.71
N PHE A 123 27.51 7.19 9.54
CA PHE A 123 27.81 7.81 8.23
C PHE A 123 26.65 8.63 7.69
N ASN A 124 25.42 8.13 7.83
CA ASN A 124 24.23 8.77 7.26
C ASN A 124 23.10 8.82 8.29
N THR A 125 22.39 9.93 8.35
CA THR A 125 21.16 10.16 9.11
C THR A 125 19.94 9.54 8.41
N GLU A 126 18.82 9.41 9.14
CA GLU A 126 17.54 8.99 8.56
C GLU A 126 17.08 9.97 7.46
N HIS A 127 17.36 11.26 7.64
CA HIS A 127 17.06 12.30 6.65
C HIS A 127 17.86 12.12 5.35
N GLU A 128 19.18 11.92 5.44
CA GLU A 128 20.02 11.72 4.25
C GLU A 128 19.63 10.47 3.48
N ARG A 129 19.30 9.37 4.17
CA ARG A 129 18.75 8.16 3.53
C ARG A 129 17.43 8.44 2.82
N PHE A 130 16.53 9.21 3.47
CA PHE A 130 15.28 9.61 2.84
C PHE A 130 15.50 10.40 1.55
N ILE A 131 16.46 11.34 1.55
CA ILE A 131 16.82 12.08 0.34
C ILE A 131 17.41 11.13 -0.71
N GLN A 132 18.35 10.25 -0.36
CA GLN A 132 18.95 9.29 -1.29
C GLN A 132 17.91 8.43 -2.02
N HIS A 133 16.87 7.97 -1.32
CA HIS A 133 15.83 7.12 -1.92
C HIS A 133 14.79 7.88 -2.73
N PHE A 134 14.44 9.11 -2.31
CA PHE A 134 13.24 9.79 -2.83
C PHE A 134 13.50 11.12 -3.55
N GLU A 135 14.74 11.61 -3.61
CA GLU A 135 15.04 12.91 -4.24
C GLU A 135 14.58 12.97 -5.70
N LEU A 136 14.77 11.90 -6.47
CA LEU A 136 14.34 11.85 -7.87
C LEU A 136 12.82 11.98 -8.01
N LEU A 137 12.06 11.31 -7.15
CA LEU A 137 10.60 11.39 -7.13
C LEU A 137 10.12 12.77 -6.65
N GLN A 138 10.79 13.36 -5.67
CA GLN A 138 10.48 14.72 -5.18
C GLN A 138 10.74 15.79 -6.23
N LYS A 139 11.88 15.71 -6.94
CA LYS A 139 12.22 16.62 -8.05
C LYS A 139 11.21 16.51 -9.21
N ALA A 140 10.63 15.33 -9.38
CA ALA A 140 9.57 15.07 -10.35
C ALA A 140 8.16 15.42 -9.83
N SER A 141 8.02 15.84 -8.57
CA SER A 141 6.74 16.14 -7.93
C SER A 141 5.79 14.93 -7.84
N ILE A 142 6.32 13.74 -7.51
CA ILE A 142 5.55 12.48 -7.50
C ILE A 142 5.63 11.77 -6.15
N PRO A 143 4.55 11.76 -5.34
CA PRO A 143 3.46 12.73 -5.30
C PRO A 143 3.94 14.13 -4.87
N ASP A 144 3.10 15.14 -5.10
CA ASP A 144 3.33 16.49 -4.60
C ASP A 144 3.46 16.53 -3.07
N HIS A 145 4.29 17.45 -2.57
CA HIS A 145 4.46 17.77 -1.14
C HIS A 145 4.99 16.62 -0.25
N MET A 146 5.56 15.58 -0.84
CA MET A 146 6.17 14.49 -0.09
C MET A 146 7.54 14.92 0.43
N SER A 147 7.65 15.05 1.76
CA SER A 147 8.86 15.51 2.43
C SER A 147 9.23 14.64 3.61
N TYR A 148 10.48 14.72 4.06
CA TYR A 148 10.93 14.02 5.27
C TYR A 148 10.14 14.44 6.52
N PRO A 149 9.86 15.74 6.76
CA PRO A 149 8.94 16.15 7.82
C PRO A 149 7.56 15.47 7.75
N SER A 150 6.96 15.37 6.57
CA SER A 150 5.66 14.71 6.37
C SER A 150 5.72 13.22 6.72
N PHE A 151 6.81 12.54 6.38
CA PHE A 151 7.05 11.15 6.78
C PHE A 151 7.15 11.02 8.31
N LYS A 152 7.90 11.89 8.97
CA LYS A 152 8.07 11.88 10.43
C LYS A 152 6.75 12.15 11.13
N GLU A 153 5.98 13.13 10.67
CA GLU A 153 4.66 13.45 11.22
C GLU A 153 3.68 12.29 11.06
N SER A 154 3.63 11.67 9.88
CA SER A 154 2.71 10.55 9.60
C SER A 154 3.00 9.32 10.45
N THR A 155 4.24 9.16 10.93
CA THR A 155 4.70 7.93 11.61
C THR A 155 5.05 8.15 13.09
N SER A 156 4.96 9.37 13.61
CA SER A 156 5.35 9.70 15.00
C SER A 156 4.40 9.10 16.04
N TYR A 157 3.11 9.01 15.71
CA TYR A 157 2.06 8.54 16.62
C TYR A 157 1.61 7.10 16.35
N ALA A 158 2.32 6.39 15.47
CA ALA A 158 2.06 4.98 15.24
C ALA A 158 2.33 4.18 16.51
N CYS A 159 1.31 3.45 16.97
CA CYS A 159 1.37 2.61 18.16
C CYS A 159 0.49 1.36 18.00
N PHE A 160 0.87 0.26 18.64
CA PHE A 160 0.25 -1.05 18.46
C PHE A 160 -1.24 -1.09 18.82
N SER A 161 -1.67 -0.31 19.82
CA SER A 161 -3.07 -0.20 20.18
C SER A 161 -3.92 0.33 19.02
N ASN A 162 -3.44 1.36 18.32
CA ASN A 162 -4.10 1.91 17.13
C ASN A 162 -4.12 0.89 15.97
N LEU A 163 -3.02 0.15 15.77
CA LEU A 163 -2.93 -0.86 14.71
C LEU A 163 -3.87 -2.06 14.93
N LEU A 164 -4.12 -2.44 16.19
CA LEU A 164 -5.11 -3.48 16.50
C LEU A 164 -6.53 -3.03 16.20
N MET A 165 -6.83 -1.74 16.46
CA MET A 165 -8.12 -1.14 16.15
C MET A 165 -8.33 -1.01 14.62
N TYR A 166 -7.30 -0.58 13.90
CA TYR A 166 -7.30 -0.39 12.45
C TYR A 166 -6.36 -1.40 11.77
N ASN A 167 -6.77 -2.68 11.77
CA ASN A 167 -5.94 -3.77 11.29
C ASN A 167 -5.96 -3.89 9.76
N TYR A 168 -5.11 -3.10 9.09
CA TYR A 168 -4.98 -3.08 7.63
C TYR A 168 -4.68 -4.45 7.02
N PHE A 169 -3.98 -5.34 7.74
CA PHE A 169 -3.73 -6.70 7.25
C PHE A 169 -5.02 -7.53 7.16
N LYS A 170 -5.93 -7.40 8.12
CA LYS A 170 -7.27 -8.05 8.04
C LYS A 170 -8.11 -7.46 6.91
N ASP A 171 -8.01 -6.15 6.68
CA ASP A 171 -8.69 -5.52 5.54
C ASP A 171 -8.16 -6.05 4.21
N ALA A 172 -6.83 -6.17 4.07
CA ALA A 172 -6.21 -6.78 2.90
C ALA A 172 -6.68 -8.23 2.67
N GLN A 173 -6.79 -9.04 3.72
CA GLN A 173 -7.33 -10.41 3.62
C GLN A 173 -8.79 -10.43 3.18
N ARG A 174 -9.63 -9.53 3.72
CA ARG A 174 -11.05 -9.43 3.34
C ARG A 174 -11.19 -9.08 1.85
N ILE A 175 -10.46 -8.07 1.41
CA ILE A 175 -10.43 -7.63 0.00
C ILE A 175 -9.93 -8.76 -0.90
N ALA A 176 -8.87 -9.46 -0.50
CA ALA A 176 -8.33 -10.57 -1.27
C ALA A 176 -9.35 -11.70 -1.47
N LYS A 177 -10.09 -12.06 -0.43
CA LYS A 177 -11.17 -13.06 -0.52
C LYS A 177 -12.31 -12.61 -1.44
N GLU A 178 -12.69 -11.34 -1.36
CA GLU A 178 -13.75 -10.75 -2.20
C GLU A 178 -13.39 -10.81 -3.69
N VAL A 179 -12.16 -10.42 -4.05
CA VAL A 179 -11.74 -10.28 -5.45
C VAL A 179 -11.29 -11.60 -6.08
N LYS A 180 -10.98 -12.64 -5.27
CA LYS A 180 -10.42 -13.93 -5.73
C LYS A 180 -11.19 -14.57 -6.88
N SER A 181 -12.52 -14.62 -6.78
CA SER A 181 -13.38 -15.22 -7.81
C SER A 181 -13.33 -14.45 -9.15
N SER A 182 -13.09 -13.14 -9.09
CA SER A 182 -13.04 -12.27 -10.28
C SER A 182 -11.81 -12.51 -11.15
N PHE A 183 -10.74 -13.13 -10.61
CA PHE A 183 -9.50 -13.42 -11.34
C PHE A 183 -9.38 -14.89 -11.75
N SER A 184 -10.47 -15.66 -11.78
CA SER A 184 -10.45 -17.09 -12.14
C SER A 184 -9.86 -17.36 -13.53
N ASN A 185 -9.97 -16.40 -14.46
CA ASN A 185 -9.43 -16.50 -15.83
C ASN A 185 -8.07 -15.80 -16.01
N GLU A 186 -7.50 -15.24 -14.94
CA GLU A 186 -6.23 -14.49 -14.97
C GLU A 186 -5.23 -15.15 -13.98
N PRO A 187 -4.57 -16.26 -14.37
CA PRO A 187 -3.79 -17.08 -13.45
C PRO A 187 -2.65 -16.30 -12.78
N ASP A 188 -2.01 -15.36 -13.49
CA ASP A 188 -0.93 -14.54 -12.95
C ASP A 188 -1.42 -13.59 -11.84
N LYS A 189 -2.58 -12.94 -12.05
CA LYS A 189 -3.20 -12.09 -11.03
C LYS A 189 -3.68 -12.89 -9.84
N LEU A 190 -4.21 -14.09 -10.06
CA LEU A 190 -4.63 -14.98 -8.99
C LEU A 190 -3.42 -15.47 -8.17
N ALA A 191 -2.30 -15.77 -8.82
CA ALA A 191 -1.05 -16.15 -8.15
C ALA A 191 -0.49 -14.98 -7.32
N GLU A 192 -0.46 -13.77 -7.88
CA GLU A 192 -0.06 -12.57 -7.16
C GLU A 192 -0.99 -12.29 -5.97
N LEU A 193 -2.31 -12.36 -6.15
CA LEU A 193 -3.28 -12.17 -5.07
C LEU A 193 -3.08 -13.16 -3.93
N LYS A 194 -2.77 -14.43 -4.24
CA LYS A 194 -2.47 -15.44 -3.22
C LYS A 194 -1.22 -15.10 -2.41
N ARG A 195 -0.17 -14.57 -3.05
CA ARG A 195 1.03 -14.10 -2.34
C ARG A 195 0.71 -12.93 -1.41
N LEU A 196 -0.09 -11.96 -1.88
CA LEU A 196 -0.56 -10.84 -1.05
C LEU A 196 -1.41 -11.33 0.13
N GLU A 197 -2.31 -12.29 -0.09
CA GLU A 197 -3.14 -12.93 0.95
C GLU A 197 -2.26 -13.59 2.03
N GLN A 198 -1.19 -14.30 1.63
CA GLN A 198 -0.24 -14.91 2.55
C GLN A 198 0.50 -13.86 3.39
N VAL A 199 1.03 -12.80 2.78
CA VAL A 199 1.70 -11.72 3.52
C VAL A 199 0.74 -11.09 4.54
N ALA A 200 -0.50 -10.80 4.13
CA ALA A 200 -1.51 -10.23 5.01
C ALA A 200 -1.82 -11.14 6.20
N GLU A 201 -1.95 -12.45 5.97
CA GLU A 201 -2.21 -13.42 7.03
C GLU A 201 -1.08 -13.47 8.06
N HIS A 202 0.15 -13.65 7.60
CA HIS A 202 1.30 -13.78 8.48
C HIS A 202 1.54 -12.49 9.27
N ASN A 203 1.41 -11.33 8.64
CA ASN A 203 1.56 -10.05 9.33
C ASN A 203 0.43 -9.76 10.32
N SER A 204 -0.81 -10.20 10.03
CA SER A 204 -1.90 -10.10 11.00
C SER A 204 -1.62 -10.95 12.24
N ILE A 205 -1.09 -12.17 12.06
CA ILE A 205 -0.70 -13.05 13.17
C ILE A 205 0.47 -12.43 13.94
N ALA A 206 1.53 -11.99 13.26
CA ALA A 206 2.68 -11.35 13.87
C ALA A 206 2.28 -10.13 14.70
N LEU A 207 1.41 -9.27 14.17
CA LEU A 207 0.86 -8.11 14.89
C LEU A 207 0.19 -8.56 16.20
N ASN A 208 -0.70 -9.56 16.13
CA ASN A 208 -1.37 -10.07 17.33
C ASN A 208 -0.38 -10.66 18.35
N VAL A 209 0.66 -11.36 17.91
CA VAL A 209 1.69 -11.92 18.79
C VAL A 209 2.47 -10.79 19.47
N ILE A 210 2.94 -9.81 18.70
CA ILE A 210 3.69 -8.64 19.24
C ILE A 210 2.84 -7.92 20.30
N CYS A 211 1.56 -7.65 20.01
CA CYS A 211 0.68 -6.97 20.94
C CYS A 211 0.35 -7.78 22.20
N ARG A 212 0.20 -9.11 22.08
CA ARG A 212 -0.13 -10.00 23.21
C ARG A 212 1.05 -10.25 24.13
N VAL A 213 2.25 -10.38 23.56
CA VAL A 213 3.48 -10.58 24.35
C VAL A 213 3.86 -9.27 25.06
N GLY A 214 3.47 -8.12 24.50
CA GLY A 214 3.59 -6.80 25.14
C GLY A 214 5.04 -6.31 25.23
N THR A 215 5.20 -5.07 25.71
CA THR A 215 6.46 -4.34 25.91
C THR A 215 7.43 -4.95 26.94
N LEU A 216 7.09 -6.13 27.50
CA LEU A 216 7.73 -6.68 28.70
C LEU A 216 8.69 -7.85 28.43
N ASP A 217 8.72 -8.40 27.21
CA ASP A 217 9.62 -9.52 26.89
C ASP A 217 10.79 -9.09 26.00
N PRO A 218 11.95 -8.74 26.60
CA PRO A 218 13.16 -8.38 25.84
C PRO A 218 13.74 -9.55 25.02
N SER A 219 13.21 -10.78 25.16
CA SER A 219 13.59 -11.91 24.31
C SER A 219 12.93 -11.88 22.92
N LEU A 220 11.89 -11.05 22.73
CA LEU A 220 11.13 -10.99 21.47
C LEU A 220 11.96 -10.29 20.39
N LYS A 221 12.37 -11.06 19.37
CA LYS A 221 13.03 -10.54 18.17
C LYS A 221 12.06 -10.51 17.01
N VAL A 222 11.96 -9.36 16.36
CA VAL A 222 11.16 -9.17 15.14
C VAL A 222 12.10 -8.92 13.98
N SER A 223 12.02 -9.76 12.95
CA SER A 223 12.72 -9.60 11.68
C SER A 223 11.72 -9.56 10.52
N PHE A 224 12.18 -9.20 9.33
CA PHE A 224 11.35 -9.07 8.15
C PHE A 224 11.97 -9.89 7.01
N GLU A 225 11.17 -10.75 6.40
CA GLU A 225 11.59 -11.69 5.35
C GLU A 225 10.67 -11.58 4.13
N PHE A 226 11.19 -11.85 2.93
CA PHE A 226 10.46 -11.70 1.66
C PHE A 226 10.05 -13.06 1.05
N ASN A 227 9.82 -14.06 1.89
CA ASN A 227 9.61 -15.45 1.45
C ASN A 227 8.30 -15.67 0.68
N HIS A 228 7.27 -14.87 0.96
CA HIS A 228 5.96 -15.00 0.31
C HIS A 228 5.81 -14.08 -0.90
N HIS A 229 6.56 -12.98 -0.94
CA HIS A 229 6.36 -11.92 -1.91
C HIS A 229 7.62 -11.05 -2.05
N PRO A 230 8.02 -10.67 -3.29
CA PRO A 230 9.31 -10.02 -3.55
C PRO A 230 9.49 -8.65 -2.90
N TYR A 231 8.41 -7.89 -2.68
CA TYR A 231 8.50 -6.52 -2.17
C TYR A 231 7.54 -6.21 -1.01
N PHE A 232 6.85 -7.21 -0.46
CA PHE A 232 6.01 -7.03 0.74
C PHE A 232 6.52 -7.98 1.80
N ALA A 233 7.10 -7.41 2.84
CA ALA A 233 7.77 -8.15 3.88
C ALA A 233 6.76 -8.90 4.76
N THR A 234 7.18 -10.08 5.22
CA THR A 234 6.53 -10.85 6.28
C THR A 234 7.30 -10.65 7.57
N ALA A 235 6.63 -10.18 8.62
CA ALA A 235 7.18 -10.06 9.96
C ALA A 235 7.33 -11.46 10.58
N VAL A 236 8.54 -11.77 11.03
CA VAL A 236 8.88 -13.02 11.71
C VAL A 236 9.19 -12.70 13.17
N VAL A 237 8.42 -13.30 14.07
CA VAL A 237 8.51 -13.06 15.51
C VAL A 237 9.08 -14.31 16.17
N LYS A 238 10.26 -14.18 16.79
CA LYS A 238 10.97 -15.27 17.48
C LYS A 238 11.19 -14.90 18.94
N ARG A 239 11.09 -15.89 19.83
CA ARG A 239 11.61 -15.78 21.20
C ARG A 239 13.07 -16.23 21.20
N SER A 240 13.94 -15.45 21.85
CA SER A 240 15.36 -15.76 22.00
C SER A 240 15.59 -16.84 23.05
#